data_AF-A0A8T2UIP9-F1
#
_entry.id   AF-A0A8T2UIP9-F1
#
_cell.length_a   1.000
_cell.length_b   1.000
_cell.length_c   1.000
_cell.angle_alpha   90.00
_cell.angle_beta   90.00
_cell.angle_gamma   90.00
#
_symmetry.space_group_name_H-M   'P 1'
#
loop_
_entity.id
_entity.type
_entity.pdbx_description
1 polymer ?
#
loop_
_entity_poly.entity_id
_entity_poly.type
_entity_poly.pdbx_seq_one_letter_code
_entity_poly.pdbx_strand_id
1 'polypeptide(L)'
;MIIWLQKINDTNVAEREREREREREREREREREREREMKDKFHFVLVHGLGHGAWCWYKVIARLEAAGHTVTALDLASSGIHKSDAGSIASVAEYLAPLINFLAHSVLDHQVILIGHSLGGCCISYAMEAFPEKISKAIFISAFMPQSGDYFFDPEV
;
A
#
# COMPACT_ATOMS: atom_id res chain seq x y z
N MET A 1 47.87 48.98 5.97
CA MET A 1 47.72 47.98 4.87
C MET A 1 47.49 46.56 5.41
N ILE A 2 48.32 46.05 6.34
CA ILE A 2 48.22 44.67 6.89
C ILE A 2 46.89 44.37 7.60
N ILE A 3 46.41 45.27 8.47
CA ILE A 3 45.14 45.08 9.22
C ILE A 3 43.92 44.98 8.29
N TRP A 4 43.95 45.68 7.15
CA TRP A 4 42.84 45.68 6.18
C TRP A 4 42.79 44.36 5.40
N LEU A 5 43.95 43.85 4.99
CA LEU A 5 44.07 42.53 4.35
C LEU A 5 43.64 41.39 5.28
N GLN A 6 43.99 41.46 6.56
CA GLN A 6 43.54 40.49 7.58
C GLN A 6 42.01 40.49 7.70
N LYS A 7 41.39 41.68 7.82
CA LYS A 7 39.92 41.80 7.86
C LYS A 7 39.24 41.23 6.63
N ILE A 8 39.79 41.43 5.44
CA ILE A 8 39.25 40.86 4.20
C ILE A 8 39.34 39.34 4.20
N ASN A 9 40.48 38.79 4.63
CA ASN A 9 40.67 37.35 4.71
C ASN A 9 39.70 36.70 5.72
N ASP A 10 39.53 37.31 6.90
CA ASP A 10 38.61 36.83 7.93
C ASP A 10 37.15 36.92 7.47
N THR A 11 36.80 37.97 6.71
CA THR A 11 35.46 38.13 6.11
C THR A 11 35.20 37.04 5.07
N ASN A 12 36.17 36.74 4.20
CA ASN A 12 36.07 35.67 3.20
C ASN A 12 35.96 34.28 3.83
N VAL A 13 36.66 34.04 4.94
CA VAL A 13 36.56 32.78 5.70
C VAL A 13 35.16 32.65 6.32
N ALA A 14 34.67 33.70 6.98
CA ALA A 14 33.35 33.71 7.59
C ALA A 14 32.22 33.58 6.55
N GLU A 15 32.41 34.09 5.33
CA GLU A 15 31.44 33.94 4.24
C GLU A 15 31.42 32.49 3.72
N ARG A 16 32.58 31.86 3.54
CA ARG A 16 32.69 30.44 3.16
C ARG A 16 32.09 29.50 4.19
N GLU A 17 32.25 29.79 5.48
CA GLU A 17 31.64 28.99 6.55
C GLU A 17 30.12 29.11 6.55
N ARG A 18 29.57 30.31 6.36
CA ARG A 18 28.13 30.53 6.22
C ARG A 18 27.54 29.84 5.00
N GLU A 19 28.26 29.83 3.87
CA GLU A 19 27.83 29.13 2.66
C GLU A 19 27.79 27.61 2.89
N ARG A 20 28.81 27.04 3.53
CA ARG A 20 28.84 25.62 3.93
C ARG A 20 27.71 25.24 4.89
N GLU A 21 27.39 26.12 5.83
CA GLU A 21 26.28 25.89 6.77
C GLU A 21 24.92 25.90 6.05
N ARG A 22 24.70 26.86 5.13
CA ARG A 22 23.50 26.90 4.28
C ARG A 22 23.36 25.67 3.40
N GLU A 23 24.47 25.16 2.85
CA GLU A 23 24.48 23.95 2.04
C GLU A 23 24.09 22.71 2.87
N ARG A 24 24.64 22.57 4.08
CA ARG A 24 24.28 21.50 5.03
C ARG A 24 22.81 21.57 5.44
N GLU A 25 22.28 22.77 5.65
CA GLU A 25 20.87 22.96 6.00
C GLU A 25 19.95 22.54 4.85
N ARG A 26 20.27 22.94 3.62
CA ARG A 26 19.55 22.49 2.40
C ARG A 26 19.61 20.98 2.21
N GLU A 27 20.74 20.36 2.49
CA GLU A 27 20.88 18.90 2.41
C GLU A 27 19.99 18.18 3.45
N ARG A 28 19.99 18.67 4.69
CA ARG A 28 19.10 18.15 5.75
C ARG A 28 17.63 18.33 5.42
N GLU A 29 17.25 19.45 4.81
CA GLU A 29 15.88 19.70 4.38
C GLU A 29 15.45 18.72 3.29
N ARG A 30 16.30 18.48 2.27
CA ARG A 30 16.07 17.49 1.23
C ARG A 30 15.95 16.07 1.77
N GLU A 31 16.80 15.70 2.74
CA GLU A 31 16.74 14.39 3.39
C GLU A 31 15.42 14.20 4.14
N ARG A 32 14.98 15.21 4.89
CA ARG A 32 13.67 15.21 5.58
C ARG A 32 12.49 15.13 4.62
N GLU A 33 12.55 15.83 3.49
CA GLU A 33 11.52 15.74 2.45
C GLU A 33 11.45 14.33 1.87
N ARG A 34 12.59 13.72 1.53
CA ARG A 34 12.64 12.34 1.03
C ARG A 34 12.11 11.33 2.05
N GLU A 35 12.46 11.49 3.32
CA GLU A 35 11.94 10.65 4.40
C GLU A 35 10.42 10.79 4.54
N ARG A 36 9.88 12.02 4.43
CA ARG A 36 8.43 12.25 4.43
C ARG A 36 7.75 11.61 3.22
N GLU A 37 8.29 11.81 2.03
CA GLU A 37 7.76 11.21 0.81
C GLU A 37 7.77 9.68 0.88
N MET A 38 8.80 9.06 1.44
CA MET A 38 8.85 7.62 1.67
C MET A 38 7.83 7.16 2.71
N LYS A 39 7.61 7.95 3.76
CA LYS A 39 6.62 7.65 4.82
C LYS A 39 5.18 7.67 4.31
N ASP A 40 4.90 8.44 3.26
CA ASP A 40 3.57 8.58 2.68
C ASP A 40 3.29 7.59 1.52
N LYS A 41 4.23 6.70 1.20
CA LYS A 41 4.03 5.63 0.20
C LYS A 41 3.39 4.40 0.82
N PHE A 42 2.14 4.15 0.46
CA PHE A 42 1.41 2.95 0.87
C PHE A 42 1.39 1.89 -0.23
N HIS A 43 1.18 0.65 0.18
CA HIS A 43 0.85 -0.46 -0.72
C HIS A 43 -0.61 -0.84 -0.55
N PHE A 44 -1.41 -0.59 -1.58
CA PHE A 44 -2.83 -0.93 -1.64
C PHE A 44 -3.06 -2.30 -2.27
N VAL A 45 -3.83 -3.14 -1.61
CA VAL A 45 -4.28 -4.44 -2.13
C VAL A 45 -5.78 -4.36 -2.38
N LEU A 46 -6.18 -4.51 -3.64
CA LEU A 46 -7.56 -4.31 -4.09
C LEU A 46 -8.24 -5.66 -4.39
N VAL A 47 -9.35 -5.92 -3.72
CA VAL A 47 -10.14 -7.16 -3.83
C VAL A 47 -11.53 -6.83 -4.38
N HIS A 48 -11.85 -7.42 -5.54
CA HIS A 48 -13.12 -7.19 -6.24
C HIS A 48 -14.30 -7.92 -5.59
N GLY A 49 -15.51 -7.60 -6.05
CA GLY A 49 -16.76 -8.28 -5.66
C GLY A 49 -17.14 -9.40 -6.64
N LEU A 50 -18.29 -10.06 -6.40
CA LEU A 50 -18.80 -11.12 -7.29
C LEU A 50 -19.01 -10.62 -8.72
N GLY A 51 -18.74 -11.51 -9.70
CA GLY A 51 -18.91 -11.23 -11.13
C GLY A 51 -17.89 -10.26 -11.73
N HIS A 52 -16.86 -9.89 -10.99
CA HIS A 52 -15.80 -8.97 -11.42
C HIS A 52 -14.43 -9.65 -11.40
N GLY A 53 -13.38 -8.86 -11.65
CA GLY A 53 -11.98 -9.23 -11.50
C GLY A 53 -11.16 -7.96 -11.18
N ALA A 54 -9.84 -8.08 -11.11
CA ALA A 54 -8.90 -6.98 -10.93
C ALA A 54 -9.16 -5.81 -11.92
N TRP A 55 -9.63 -6.13 -13.12
CA TRP A 55 -9.94 -5.15 -14.18
C TRP A 55 -10.91 -4.05 -13.73
N CYS A 56 -11.80 -4.28 -12.77
CA CYS A 56 -12.75 -3.26 -12.33
C CYS A 56 -12.06 -2.06 -11.64
N TRP A 57 -10.81 -2.26 -11.19
CA TRP A 57 -10.03 -1.25 -10.47
C TRP A 57 -9.17 -0.36 -11.36
N TYR A 58 -9.15 -0.53 -12.69
CA TYR A 58 -8.16 0.13 -13.56
C TYR A 58 -8.01 1.65 -13.35
N LYS A 59 -9.13 2.38 -13.13
CA LYS A 59 -9.10 3.83 -12.85
C LYS A 59 -8.52 4.16 -11.48
N VAL A 60 -8.77 3.32 -10.49
CA VAL A 60 -8.29 3.50 -9.12
C VAL A 60 -6.79 3.21 -9.06
N ILE A 61 -6.36 2.13 -9.70
CA ILE A 61 -4.94 1.78 -9.86
C ILE A 61 -4.17 2.98 -10.44
N ALA A 62 -4.61 3.48 -11.60
CA ALA A 62 -3.95 4.60 -12.26
C ALA A 62 -3.85 5.86 -11.38
N ARG A 63 -4.86 6.16 -10.56
CA ARG A 63 -4.84 7.32 -9.66
C ARG A 63 -3.93 7.13 -8.46
N LEU A 64 -3.93 5.95 -7.84
CA LEU A 64 -3.07 5.65 -6.69
C LEU A 64 -1.59 5.58 -7.11
N GLU A 65 -1.30 4.98 -8.25
CA GLU A 65 0.06 4.95 -8.81
C GLU A 65 0.55 6.35 -9.19
N ALA A 66 -0.31 7.19 -9.78
CA ALA A 66 0.02 8.60 -10.05
C ALA A 66 0.29 9.41 -8.78
N ALA A 67 -0.25 8.99 -7.63
CA ALA A 67 0.06 9.56 -6.33
C ALA A 67 1.32 8.98 -5.68
N GLY A 68 2.03 8.07 -6.36
CA GLY A 68 3.29 7.48 -5.90
C GLY A 68 3.14 6.24 -5.03
N HIS A 69 1.94 5.67 -4.94
CA HIS A 69 1.67 4.46 -4.17
C HIS A 69 1.88 3.17 -4.99
N THR A 70 2.17 2.08 -4.30
CA THR A 70 2.18 0.74 -4.90
C THR A 70 0.78 0.16 -4.86
N VAL A 71 0.34 -0.48 -5.94
CA VAL A 71 -1.00 -1.08 -6.01
C VAL A 71 -0.91 -2.51 -6.50
N THR A 72 -1.67 -3.40 -5.87
CA THR A 72 -1.87 -4.77 -6.34
C THR A 72 -3.36 -5.05 -6.38
N ALA A 73 -3.92 -5.19 -7.57
CA ALA A 73 -5.28 -5.68 -7.76
C ALA A 73 -5.22 -7.17 -8.09
N LEU A 74 -6.00 -7.97 -7.36
CA LEU A 74 -5.99 -9.43 -7.49
C LEU A 74 -7.22 -9.90 -8.23
N ASP A 75 -7.06 -10.87 -9.13
CA ASP A 75 -8.15 -11.74 -9.56
C ASP A 75 -8.27 -12.87 -8.53
N LEU A 76 -9.43 -12.99 -7.90
CA LEU A 76 -9.77 -14.17 -7.09
C LEU A 76 -9.98 -15.39 -7.99
N ALA A 77 -10.10 -16.58 -7.40
CA ALA A 77 -10.23 -17.77 -8.22
C ALA A 77 -11.52 -17.69 -9.07
N SER A 78 -11.44 -18.17 -10.31
CA SER A 78 -12.49 -18.12 -11.32
C SER A 78 -13.00 -16.72 -11.66
N SER A 79 -12.22 -15.68 -11.37
CA SER A 79 -12.59 -14.29 -11.59
C SER A 79 -11.63 -13.60 -12.57
N GLY A 80 -12.13 -12.59 -13.29
CA GLY A 80 -11.34 -11.86 -14.28
C GLY A 80 -10.66 -12.76 -15.31
N ILE A 81 -9.32 -12.79 -15.31
CA ILE A 81 -8.52 -13.64 -16.21
C ILE A 81 -7.92 -14.86 -15.50
N HIS A 82 -8.34 -15.16 -14.26
CA HIS A 82 -7.89 -16.35 -13.53
C HIS A 82 -8.28 -17.61 -14.29
N LYS A 83 -7.35 -18.57 -14.41
CA LYS A 83 -7.49 -19.73 -15.30
C LYS A 83 -8.37 -20.86 -14.76
N SER A 84 -8.70 -20.83 -13.47
CA SER A 84 -9.56 -21.86 -12.87
C SER A 84 -10.98 -21.75 -13.39
N ASP A 85 -11.61 -22.90 -13.62
CA ASP A 85 -13.02 -22.97 -14.02
C ASP A 85 -13.96 -22.72 -12.83
N ALA A 86 -15.09 -22.06 -13.06
CA ALA A 86 -16.06 -21.76 -12.00
C ALA A 86 -16.64 -23.02 -11.37
N GLY A 87 -16.85 -24.08 -12.16
CA GLY A 87 -17.34 -25.37 -11.68
C GLY A 87 -16.31 -26.14 -10.86
N SER A 88 -15.04 -25.74 -10.89
CA SER A 88 -13.96 -26.36 -10.10
C SER A 88 -13.77 -25.74 -8.71
N ILE A 89 -14.40 -24.60 -8.43
CA ILE A 89 -14.29 -23.93 -7.12
C ILE A 89 -15.37 -24.49 -6.20
N ALA A 90 -14.96 -25.35 -5.27
CA ALA A 90 -15.85 -26.06 -4.36
C ALA A 90 -15.98 -25.40 -2.98
N SER A 91 -15.14 -24.40 -2.67
CA SER A 91 -15.16 -23.73 -1.37
C SER A 91 -14.76 -22.26 -1.43
N VAL A 92 -15.14 -21.51 -0.38
CA VAL A 92 -14.69 -20.12 -0.19
C VAL A 92 -13.17 -20.05 -0.02
N ALA A 93 -12.56 -21.04 0.63
CA ALA A 93 -11.10 -21.09 0.78
C ALA A 93 -10.38 -21.17 -0.57
N GLU A 94 -10.89 -21.99 -1.50
CA GLU A 94 -10.38 -22.07 -2.87
C GLU A 94 -10.60 -20.77 -3.64
N TYR A 95 -11.77 -20.14 -3.49
CA TYR A 95 -12.05 -18.83 -4.09
C TYR A 95 -11.06 -17.75 -3.63
N LEU A 96 -10.71 -17.75 -2.34
CA LEU A 96 -9.79 -16.79 -1.72
C LEU A 96 -8.31 -17.11 -1.92
N ALA A 97 -7.97 -18.28 -2.46
CA ALA A 97 -6.59 -18.75 -2.55
C ALA A 97 -5.62 -17.71 -3.16
N PRO A 98 -5.95 -16.94 -4.22
CA PRO A 98 -5.06 -15.91 -4.73
C PRO A 98 -4.71 -14.82 -3.70
N LEU A 99 -5.67 -14.36 -2.91
CA LEU A 99 -5.46 -13.36 -1.85
C LEU A 99 -4.60 -13.91 -0.72
N ILE A 100 -4.92 -15.12 -0.26
CA ILE A 100 -4.18 -15.78 0.83
C ILE A 100 -2.75 -16.10 0.41
N ASN A 101 -2.57 -16.60 -0.81
CA ASN A 101 -1.24 -16.91 -1.34
C ASN A 101 -0.40 -15.64 -1.50
N PHE A 102 -1.00 -14.54 -1.98
CA PHE A 102 -0.33 -13.24 -2.04
C PHE A 102 0.12 -12.81 -0.64
N LEU A 103 -0.80 -12.73 0.33
CA LEU A 103 -0.45 -12.29 1.68
C LEU A 103 0.57 -13.22 2.35
N ALA A 104 0.49 -14.53 2.17
CA ALA A 104 1.41 -15.48 2.78
C ALA A 104 2.85 -15.34 2.24
N HIS A 105 3.02 -15.20 0.92
CA HIS A 105 4.33 -15.33 0.27
C HIS A 105 4.97 -14.01 -0.16
N SER A 106 4.22 -12.91 -0.18
CA SER A 106 4.79 -11.61 -0.53
C SER A 106 5.77 -11.13 0.55
N VAL A 107 6.97 -10.76 0.10
CA VAL A 107 7.90 -9.95 0.88
C VAL A 107 7.40 -8.52 0.79
N LEU A 108 6.80 -8.06 1.88
CA LEU A 108 6.24 -6.71 1.99
C LEU A 108 7.19 -5.90 2.88
N ASP A 109 7.72 -4.79 2.35
CA ASP A 109 8.59 -3.89 3.13
C ASP A 109 7.83 -3.30 4.33
N HIS A 110 6.51 -3.11 4.16
CA HIS A 110 5.59 -2.57 5.15
C HIS A 110 4.22 -3.26 5.08
N GLN A 111 3.41 -3.09 6.12
CA GLN A 111 2.02 -3.54 6.11
C GLN A 111 1.21 -2.91 4.97
N VAL A 112 0.27 -3.65 4.40
CA VAL A 112 -0.59 -3.18 3.30
C VAL A 112 -1.85 -2.49 3.81
N ILE A 113 -2.49 -1.72 2.92
CA ILE A 113 -3.86 -1.26 3.05
C ILE A 113 -4.75 -2.16 2.20
N LEU A 114 -5.63 -2.92 2.84
CA LEU A 114 -6.48 -3.91 2.18
C LEU A 114 -7.85 -3.31 1.87
N ILE A 115 -8.30 -3.40 0.62
CA ILE A 115 -9.56 -2.80 0.16
C ILE A 115 -10.46 -3.86 -0.45
N GLY A 116 -11.69 -3.99 0.06
CA GLY A 116 -12.69 -4.95 -0.41
C GLY A 116 -13.94 -4.24 -0.92
N HIS A 117 -14.41 -4.64 -2.11
CA HIS A 117 -15.67 -4.16 -2.69
C HIS A 117 -16.76 -5.23 -2.69
N SER A 118 -17.98 -4.91 -2.25
CA SER A 118 -19.12 -5.85 -2.23
C SER A 118 -18.76 -7.16 -1.48
N LEU A 119 -18.86 -8.34 -2.12
CA LEU A 119 -18.40 -9.62 -1.53
C LEU A 119 -16.92 -9.59 -1.12
N GLY A 120 -16.10 -8.77 -1.78
CA GLY A 120 -14.71 -8.55 -1.41
C GLY A 120 -14.54 -8.13 0.06
N GLY A 121 -15.57 -7.55 0.68
CA GLY A 121 -15.62 -7.30 2.13
C GLY A 121 -15.44 -8.56 2.98
N CYS A 122 -16.20 -9.62 2.72
CA CYS A 122 -16.03 -10.92 3.39
C CYS A 122 -14.63 -11.49 3.16
N CYS A 123 -14.10 -11.35 1.94
CA CYS A 123 -12.76 -11.81 1.58
C CYS A 123 -11.68 -11.12 2.42
N ILE A 124 -11.76 -9.79 2.56
CA ILE A 124 -10.78 -9.03 3.34
C ILE A 124 -10.93 -9.26 4.84
N SER A 125 -12.15 -9.49 5.35
CA SER A 125 -12.37 -9.88 6.75
C SER A 125 -11.66 -11.19 7.09
N TYR A 126 -11.75 -12.19 6.21
CA TYR A 126 -11.03 -13.45 6.40
C TYR A 126 -9.50 -13.24 6.41
N ALA A 127 -8.98 -12.44 5.46
CA ALA A 127 -7.56 -12.11 5.40
C ALA A 127 -7.06 -11.32 6.62
N MET A 128 -7.90 -10.45 7.19
CA MET A 128 -7.58 -9.70 8.42
C MET A 128 -7.42 -10.62 9.63
N GLU A 129 -8.23 -11.68 9.73
CA GLU A 129 -8.10 -12.68 10.79
C GLU A 129 -6.87 -13.57 10.58
N ALA A 130 -6.59 -13.93 9.32
CA ALA A 130 -5.48 -14.83 8.98
C ALA A 130 -4.10 -14.15 9.02
N PHE A 131 -4.00 -12.85 8.69
CA PHE A 131 -2.74 -12.11 8.59
C PHE A 131 -2.81 -10.70 9.21
N PRO A 132 -3.24 -10.55 10.47
CA PRO A 132 -3.39 -9.24 11.12
C PRO A 132 -2.08 -8.45 11.16
N GLU A 133 -0.93 -9.12 11.21
CA GLU A 133 0.40 -8.51 11.24
C GLU A 133 0.82 -7.90 9.89
N LYS A 134 0.17 -8.28 8.79
CA LYS A 134 0.49 -7.78 7.43
C LYS A 134 -0.41 -6.63 6.99
N ILE A 135 -1.47 -6.32 7.75
CA ILE A 135 -2.51 -5.38 7.33
C ILE A 135 -2.55 -4.19 8.30
N SER A 136 -2.27 -2.99 7.79
CA SER A 136 -2.28 -1.76 8.60
C SER A 136 -3.68 -1.15 8.72
N LYS A 137 -4.48 -1.27 7.65
CA LYS A 137 -5.83 -0.74 7.53
C LYS A 137 -6.64 -1.62 6.57
N ALA A 138 -7.92 -1.72 6.85
CA ALA A 138 -8.90 -2.34 5.96
C ALA A 138 -9.97 -1.31 5.56
N ILE A 139 -10.36 -1.30 4.28
CA ILE A 139 -11.37 -0.40 3.73
C ILE A 139 -12.46 -1.22 3.05
N PHE A 140 -13.70 -1.03 3.49
CA PHE A 140 -14.89 -1.69 2.97
C PHE A 140 -15.65 -0.71 2.06
N ILE A 141 -15.64 -0.95 0.75
CA ILE A 141 -16.30 -0.08 -0.24
C ILE A 141 -17.60 -0.74 -0.70
N SER A 142 -18.73 -0.22 -0.25
CA SER A 142 -20.05 -0.80 -0.56
C SER A 142 -20.06 -2.32 -0.35
N ALA A 143 -19.44 -2.75 0.75
CA ALA A 143 -19.03 -4.13 0.98
C ALA A 143 -19.70 -4.72 2.22
N PHE A 144 -19.80 -6.04 2.25
CA PHE A 144 -20.23 -6.75 3.45
C PHE A 144 -19.14 -6.63 4.52
N MET A 145 -19.53 -6.27 5.74
CA MET A 145 -18.63 -6.13 6.88
C MET A 145 -19.15 -7.03 8.01
N PRO A 146 -18.90 -8.36 7.91
CA PRO A 146 -19.41 -9.32 8.89
C PRO A 146 -18.79 -9.09 10.27
N GLN A 147 -19.57 -9.30 11.32
CA GLN A 147 -19.06 -9.35 12.69
C GLN A 147 -18.51 -10.73 13.00
N SER A 148 -17.66 -10.84 14.02
CA SER A 148 -17.18 -12.13 14.52
C SER A 148 -18.37 -13.00 14.94
N GLY A 149 -18.49 -14.18 14.35
CA GLY A 149 -19.61 -15.10 14.59
C GLY A 149 -20.76 -14.97 13.59
N ASP A 150 -20.74 -14.00 12.67
CA ASP A 150 -21.69 -13.94 11.55
C ASP A 150 -21.29 -14.94 10.46
N TYR A 151 -22.26 -15.73 9.99
CA TYR A 151 -22.09 -16.64 8.87
C TYR A 151 -22.81 -16.07 7.65
N PHE A 152 -22.04 -15.71 6.62
CA PHE A 152 -22.62 -15.26 5.34
C PHE A 152 -23.11 -16.42 4.48
N PHE A 153 -22.48 -17.59 4.64
CA PHE A 153 -22.93 -18.87 4.13
C PHE A 153 -23.14 -19.77 5.34
N ASP A 154 -24.33 -20.34 5.47
CA ASP A 154 -24.66 -21.26 6.55
C ASP A 154 -23.70 -22.46 6.50
N PRO A 155 -22.94 -22.77 7.57
CA PRO A 155 -22.04 -23.91 7.58
C PRO A 155 -22.76 -25.26 7.46
N GLU A 156 -24.10 -25.30 7.59
CA GLU A 156 -24.92 -26.51 7.48
C GLU A 156 -25.58 -26.74 6.10
N VAL A 157 -25.28 -25.91 5.08
CA VAL A 157 -25.91 -26.02 3.74
C VAL A 157 -24.89 -26.22 2.62
#